data_AF-A0A292E2H3-F1
#
_entry.id   AF-A0A292E2H3-F1
#
_cell.length_a   1.000
_cell.length_b   1.000
_cell.length_c   1.000
_cell.angle_alpha   90.00
_cell.angle_beta   90.00
_cell.angle_gamma   90.00
#
_symmetry.space_group_name_H-M   'P 1'
#
loop_
_entity.id
_entity.type
_entity.pdbx_description
1 polymer ?
#
loop_
_entity_poly.entity_id
_entity_poly.type
_entity_poly.pdbx_seq_one_letter_code
_entity_poly.pdbx_strand_id
1 'polypeptide(L)'
;MQSSAELKYVPDQWADEVTPTPQLTPDAFIIREGEDWILRPAAEDDAEDLESFAPIRVRHGDTVMFHEHRNFGSFILYVDDEGEWDVDGDYPDYANCFAMSGDYESMTDNIPDLIGCSEIDPGSSYDIEIWWWSDTGFPWQFVVEGDAAKFVKLEGVA
;
A
#
# COMPACT_ATOMS: atom_id res chain seq x y z
N MET A 1 14.53 11.34 -15.09
CA MET A 1 14.83 9.94 -14.70
C MET A 1 13.62 9.48 -13.94
N GLN A 2 12.89 8.47 -14.42
CA GLN A 2 11.77 7.91 -13.67
C GLN A 2 12.34 7.28 -12.39
N SER A 3 12.03 7.85 -11.23
CA SER A 3 12.22 7.15 -9.96
C SER A 3 11.23 6.00 -9.95
N SER A 4 11.68 4.77 -10.18
CA SER A 4 10.83 3.59 -10.00
C SER A 4 10.58 3.45 -8.50
N ALA A 5 9.42 3.88 -8.02
CA ALA A 5 8.98 3.66 -6.65
C ALA A 5 9.14 2.18 -6.25
N GLU A 6 9.62 1.94 -5.02
CA GLU A 6 9.85 0.60 -4.51
C GLU A 6 8.52 -0.17 -4.35
N LEU A 7 8.50 -1.41 -4.84
CA LEU A 7 7.37 -2.31 -4.66
C LEU A 7 7.37 -2.84 -3.22
N LYS A 8 6.24 -2.67 -2.53
CA LYS A 8 6.01 -3.13 -1.16
C LYS A 8 4.77 -4.02 -1.10
N TYR A 9 4.60 -4.70 0.03
CA TYR A 9 3.58 -5.71 0.24
C TYR A 9 2.86 -5.51 1.55
N VAL A 10 1.56 -5.83 1.56
CA VAL A 10 0.72 -5.92 2.75
C VAL A 10 -0.17 -7.17 2.63
N PRO A 11 -0.33 -7.98 3.70
CA PRO A 11 -1.31 -9.05 3.72
C PRO A 11 -2.72 -8.54 3.40
N ASP A 12 -3.41 -9.22 2.48
CA ASP A 12 -4.78 -8.91 2.04
C ASP A 12 -5.78 -8.76 3.19
N GLN A 13 -5.62 -9.55 4.25
CA GLN A 13 -6.48 -9.48 5.45
C GLN A 13 -6.39 -8.15 6.20
N TRP A 14 -5.35 -7.34 5.94
CA TRP A 14 -5.16 -6.01 6.51
C TRP A 14 -5.18 -4.90 5.44
N ALA A 15 -5.48 -5.24 4.18
CA ALA A 15 -5.48 -4.30 3.06
C ALA A 15 -6.90 -3.75 2.80
N ASP A 16 -7.50 -3.14 3.82
CA ASP A 16 -8.85 -2.54 3.74
C ASP A 16 -8.82 -1.06 4.19
N GLU A 17 -9.62 -0.66 5.19
CA GLU A 17 -9.78 0.74 5.62
C GLU A 17 -8.51 1.36 6.24
N VAL A 18 -7.79 0.59 7.05
CA VAL A 18 -6.50 1.00 7.63
C VAL A 18 -5.49 -0.07 7.26
N THR A 19 -4.38 0.34 6.63
CA THR A 19 -3.32 -0.58 6.21
C THR A 19 -2.09 -0.41 7.10
N PRO A 20 -1.44 -1.50 7.54
CA PRO A 20 -0.18 -1.39 8.24
C PRO A 20 0.91 -0.94 7.26
N THR A 21 2.02 -0.46 7.80
CA THR A 21 3.17 -0.01 7.01
C THR A 21 3.61 -1.07 5.98
N PRO A 22 3.52 -0.79 4.67
CA PRO A 22 3.91 -1.76 3.64
C PRO A 22 5.40 -2.12 3.71
N GLN A 23 5.72 -3.39 3.48
CA GLN A 23 7.08 -3.92 3.63
C GLN A 23 7.71 -4.31 2.30
N LEU A 24 9.04 -4.23 2.19
CA LEU A 24 9.78 -4.60 0.96
C LEU A 24 9.67 -6.09 0.61
N THR A 25 9.39 -6.94 1.60
CA THR A 25 9.23 -8.38 1.41
C THR A 25 8.07 -8.89 2.27
N PRO A 26 7.28 -9.87 1.79
CA PRO A 26 6.29 -10.56 2.61
C PRO A 26 6.86 -11.20 3.89
N ASP A 27 8.14 -11.58 3.86
CA ASP A 27 8.84 -12.21 4.99
C ASP A 27 8.94 -11.30 6.22
N ALA A 28 8.92 -9.98 6.01
CA ALA A 28 9.05 -8.98 7.08
C ALA A 28 7.91 -9.05 8.12
N PHE A 29 6.77 -9.65 7.77
CA PHE A 29 5.65 -9.82 8.68
C PHE A 29 5.76 -11.07 9.56
N ILE A 30 6.70 -11.97 9.27
CA ILE A 30 6.80 -13.28 9.94
C ILE A 30 7.40 -13.13 11.34
N ILE A 31 6.65 -13.56 12.35
CA ILE A 31 7.10 -13.65 13.73
C ILE A 31 6.96 -15.10 14.23
N ARG A 32 7.96 -15.56 14.97
CA ARG A 32 7.91 -16.84 15.69
C ARG A 32 7.40 -16.61 17.10
N GLU A 33 6.31 -17.28 17.47
CA GLU A 33 5.74 -17.24 18.83
C GLU A 33 5.81 -18.65 19.44
N GLY A 34 6.92 -18.93 20.14
CA GLY A 34 7.19 -20.28 20.65
C GLY A 34 7.39 -21.30 19.52
N GLU A 35 6.48 -22.26 19.41
CA GLU A 35 6.47 -23.28 18.36
C GLU A 35 5.60 -22.89 17.16
N ASP A 36 4.81 -21.83 17.28
CA ASP A 36 3.89 -21.35 16.25
C ASP A 36 4.50 -20.21 15.41
N TRP A 37 3.99 -20.05 14.19
CA TRP A 37 4.29 -18.93 13.30
C TRP A 37 3.07 -18.06 13.13
N ILE A 38 3.27 -16.74 13.21
CA ILE A 38 2.23 -15.74 13.01
C ILE A 38 2.74 -14.65 12.08
N LEU A 39 1.81 -13.94 11.44
CA LEU A 39 2.08 -12.67 10.80
C LEU A 39 1.66 -11.54 11.74
N ARG A 40 2.52 -10.53 11.88
CA ARG A 40 2.21 -9.24 12.53
C ARG A 40 2.78 -8.09 11.70
N PRO A 41 2.20 -6.88 11.78
CA PRO A 41 2.85 -5.70 11.24
C PRO A 41 4.30 -5.57 11.71
N ALA A 42 5.18 -5.09 10.83
CA ALA A 42 6.60 -4.97 11.15
C ALA A 42 6.94 -3.68 11.91
N ALA A 43 6.11 -2.63 11.76
CA ALA A 43 6.22 -1.41 12.56
C ALA A 43 5.61 -1.65 13.96
N GLU A 44 6.27 -1.16 15.00
CA GLU A 44 5.87 -1.40 16.40
C GLU A 44 4.49 -0.82 16.71
N ASP A 45 4.25 0.44 16.29
CA ASP A 45 2.96 1.11 16.50
C ASP A 45 1.80 0.32 15.87
N ASP A 46 1.96 -0.16 14.62
CA ASP A 46 0.99 -1.02 13.95
C ASP A 46 0.87 -2.38 14.67
N ALA A 47 1.97 -2.95 15.14
CA ALA A 47 1.95 -4.27 15.79
C ALA A 47 1.22 -4.27 17.14
N GLU A 48 1.16 -3.11 17.82
CA GLU A 48 0.42 -2.90 19.06
C GLU A 48 -1.08 -2.64 18.84
N ASP A 49 -1.48 -2.21 17.64
CA ASP A 49 -2.89 -2.05 17.25
C ASP A 49 -3.52 -3.40 16.84
N LEU A 50 -3.85 -4.19 17.86
CA LEU A 50 -4.50 -5.48 17.69
C LEU A 50 -5.97 -5.39 17.24
N GLU A 51 -6.59 -4.21 17.34
CA GLU A 51 -7.96 -4.00 16.87
C GLU A 51 -7.99 -3.90 15.35
N SER A 52 -7.05 -3.15 14.77
CA SER A 52 -6.89 -3.02 13.32
C SER A 52 -6.15 -4.22 12.70
N PHE A 53 -5.15 -4.77 13.41
CA PHE A 53 -4.21 -5.76 12.85
C PHE A 53 -4.10 -7.03 13.70
N ALA A 54 -5.20 -7.80 13.76
CA ALA A 54 -5.21 -9.10 14.41
C ALA A 54 -4.12 -10.05 13.82
N PRO A 55 -3.29 -10.71 14.65
CA PRO A 55 -2.25 -11.61 14.16
C PRO A 55 -2.80 -12.80 13.36
N ILE A 56 -2.15 -13.10 12.24
CA ILE A 56 -2.59 -14.18 11.34
C ILE A 56 -1.75 -15.42 11.63
N ARG A 57 -2.36 -16.49 12.14
CA ARG A 57 -1.65 -17.75 12.35
C ARG A 57 -1.42 -18.46 11.02
N VAL A 58 -0.17 -18.91 10.80
CA VAL A 58 0.22 -19.59 9.56
C VAL A 58 1.01 -20.87 9.85
N ARG A 59 0.89 -21.84 8.95
CA ARG A 59 1.59 -23.13 9.00
C ARG A 59 2.25 -23.40 7.65
N HIS A 60 3.30 -24.22 7.66
CA HIS A 60 3.97 -24.64 6.43
C HIS A 60 2.93 -25.16 5.41
N GLY A 61 2.96 -24.61 4.21
CA GLY A 61 2.06 -24.95 3.10
C GLY A 61 0.86 -24.02 2.96
N ASP A 62 0.53 -23.22 3.97
CA ASP A 62 -0.56 -22.23 3.89
C ASP A 62 -0.26 -21.19 2.81
N THR A 63 -1.33 -20.67 2.19
CA THR A 63 -1.23 -19.58 1.20
C THR A 63 -1.80 -18.31 1.82
N VAL A 64 -1.06 -17.22 1.69
CA VAL A 64 -1.45 -15.89 2.13
C VAL A 64 -1.44 -14.97 0.91
N MET A 65 -2.49 -14.17 0.78
CA MET A 65 -2.62 -13.18 -0.29
C MET A 65 -1.93 -11.89 0.16
N PHE A 66 -1.16 -11.26 -0.72
CA PHE A 66 -0.51 -9.97 -0.48
C PHE A 66 -0.89 -8.97 -1.56
N HIS A 67 -1.38 -7.80 -1.16
CA HIS A 67 -1.49 -6.66 -2.06
C HIS A 67 -0.11 -6.05 -2.29
N GLU A 68 0.08 -5.58 -3.51
CA GLU A 68 1.25 -4.86 -3.96
C GLU A 68 1.01 -3.35 -3.88
N HIS A 69 2.00 -2.60 -3.42
CA HIS A 69 1.91 -1.15 -3.21
C HIS A 69 3.15 -0.44 -3.73
N ARG A 70 2.98 0.75 -4.30
CA ARG A 70 4.06 1.67 -4.66
C ARG A 70 3.67 3.09 -4.31
N ASN A 71 4.47 3.75 -3.47
CA ASN A 71 4.30 5.17 -3.18
C ASN A 71 5.23 5.99 -4.09
N PHE A 72 4.66 6.89 -4.89
CA PHE A 72 5.41 7.72 -5.84
C PHE A 72 5.90 9.03 -5.24
N GLY A 73 5.40 9.39 -4.06
CA GLY A 73 5.79 10.55 -3.28
C GLY A 73 4.73 11.66 -3.29
N SER A 74 5.18 12.82 -2.83
CA SER A 74 4.39 14.05 -2.80
C SER A 74 4.63 14.86 -4.06
N PHE A 75 3.56 15.51 -4.53
CA PHE A 75 3.54 16.37 -5.70
C PHE A 75 2.74 17.64 -5.38
N ILE A 76 2.91 18.66 -6.20
CA ILE A 76 2.13 19.90 -6.20
C ILE A 76 1.15 19.83 -7.36
N LEU A 77 -0.14 19.87 -7.05
CA LEU A 77 -1.23 20.05 -8.01
C LEU A 77 -1.48 21.55 -8.18
N TYR A 78 -1.39 22.03 -9.42
CA TYR A 78 -1.79 23.38 -9.82
C TYR A 78 -3.15 23.33 -10.50
N VAL A 79 -4.06 24.22 -10.11
CA VAL A 79 -5.33 24.44 -10.81
C VAL A 79 -5.39 25.92 -11.18
N ASP A 80 -5.51 26.22 -12.47
CA ASP A 80 -5.56 27.60 -12.95
C ASP A 80 -6.96 28.23 -12.78
N ASP A 81 -7.09 29.51 -13.15
CA ASP A 81 -8.36 30.25 -13.04
C ASP A 81 -9.47 29.71 -13.95
N GLU A 82 -9.13 28.94 -15.00
CA GLU A 82 -10.05 28.33 -15.95
C GLU A 82 -10.45 26.90 -15.53
N GLY A 83 -9.81 26.36 -14.48
CA GLY A 83 -10.01 25.01 -13.97
C GLY A 83 -9.20 23.95 -14.72
N GLU A 84 -8.25 24.35 -15.56
CA GLU A 84 -7.23 23.43 -16.08
C GLU A 84 -6.23 23.11 -14.97
N TRP A 85 -5.67 21.90 -15.00
CA TRP A 85 -4.78 21.42 -13.94
C TRP A 85 -3.51 20.79 -14.49
N ASP A 86 -2.45 20.84 -13.68
CA ASP A 86 -1.16 20.22 -13.94
C ASP A 86 -0.50 19.77 -12.63
N VAL A 87 0.44 18.82 -12.70
CA VAL A 87 1.19 18.32 -11.54
C VAL A 87 2.68 18.57 -11.75
N ASP A 88 3.40 18.90 -10.68
CA ASP A 88 4.85 19.17 -10.71
C ASP A 88 5.73 17.92 -10.91
N GLY A 89 5.49 17.15 -11.96
CA GLY A 89 6.37 16.06 -12.37
C GLY A 89 5.63 14.91 -13.01
N ASP A 90 6.40 13.89 -13.36
CA ASP A 90 5.85 12.68 -13.95
C ASP A 90 5.59 11.64 -12.85
N TYR A 91 4.39 11.06 -12.87
CA TYR A 91 4.04 9.83 -12.17
C TYR A 91 3.57 8.79 -13.20
N PRO A 92 3.59 7.48 -12.87
CA PRO A 92 3.19 6.46 -13.83
C PRO A 92 1.69 6.49 -14.14
N ASP A 93 1.30 6.28 -15.40
CA ASP A 93 -0.10 6.22 -15.85
C ASP A 93 -0.96 5.15 -15.14
N TYR A 94 -0.31 4.20 -14.45
CA TYR A 94 -1.00 3.15 -13.69
C TYR A 94 -1.24 3.52 -12.23
N ALA A 95 -0.84 4.72 -11.77
CA ALA A 95 -1.21 5.21 -10.44
C ALA A 95 -2.74 5.26 -10.31
N ASN A 96 -3.26 4.82 -9.16
CA ASN A 96 -4.70 4.69 -8.92
C ASN A 96 -5.15 5.21 -7.56
N CYS A 97 -4.27 5.90 -6.82
CA CYS A 97 -4.64 6.52 -5.56
C CYS A 97 -4.02 7.92 -5.48
N PHE A 98 -4.89 8.91 -5.27
CA PHE A 98 -4.57 10.34 -5.24
C PHE A 98 -5.28 10.97 -4.05
N ALA A 99 -4.54 11.61 -3.16
CA ALA A 99 -5.12 12.29 -2.00
C ALA A 99 -4.40 13.61 -1.72
N MET A 100 -5.08 14.50 -1.00
CA MET A 100 -4.44 15.67 -0.39
C MET A 100 -3.43 15.20 0.66
N SER A 101 -2.26 15.83 0.68
CA SER A 101 -1.18 15.47 1.61
C SER A 101 -1.66 15.50 3.07
N GLY A 102 -1.58 14.37 3.76
CA GLY A 102 -2.00 14.24 5.16
C GLY A 102 -3.51 14.10 5.39
N ASP A 103 -4.32 14.06 4.34
CA ASP A 103 -5.76 13.79 4.38
C ASP A 103 -6.11 12.61 3.48
N TYR A 104 -5.84 11.40 3.98
CA TYR A 104 -6.11 10.16 3.25
C TYR A 104 -7.61 9.87 3.07
N GLU A 105 -8.50 10.55 3.80
CA GLU A 105 -9.95 10.46 3.58
C GLU A 105 -10.38 11.14 2.26
N SER A 106 -9.54 12.04 1.73
CA SER A 106 -9.72 12.65 0.41
C SER A 106 -9.32 11.75 -0.76
N MET A 107 -8.91 10.50 -0.50
CA MET A 107 -8.41 9.59 -1.53
C MET A 107 -9.44 9.36 -2.64
N THR A 108 -8.97 9.48 -3.87
CA THR A 108 -9.71 9.22 -5.11
C THR A 108 -8.84 8.45 -6.11
N ASP A 109 -9.46 7.96 -7.18
CA ASP A 109 -8.79 7.14 -8.20
C ASP A 109 -8.05 7.97 -9.27
N ASN A 110 -8.27 9.28 -9.31
CA ASN A 110 -7.67 10.19 -10.29
C ASN A 110 -7.78 11.67 -9.87
N ILE A 111 -6.97 12.53 -10.49
CA ILE A 111 -6.91 13.98 -10.17
C ILE A 111 -8.23 14.73 -10.43
N PRO A 112 -8.94 14.53 -11.56
CA PRO A 112 -10.23 15.18 -11.75
C PRO A 112 -11.23 14.92 -10.61
N ASP A 113 -11.29 13.68 -10.12
CA ASP A 113 -12.13 13.32 -8.98
C ASP A 113 -11.63 13.96 -7.68
N LEU A 114 -10.31 14.00 -7.45
CA LEU A 114 -9.71 14.69 -6.29
C LEU A 114 -10.11 16.17 -6.26
N ILE A 115 -9.98 16.88 -7.39
CA ILE A 115 -10.35 18.31 -7.50
C ILE A 115 -11.82 18.51 -7.15
N GLY A 116 -12.70 17.62 -7.64
CA GLY A 116 -14.13 17.69 -7.38
C GLY A 116 -14.51 17.37 -5.93
N CYS A 117 -13.84 16.43 -5.29
CA CYS A 117 -14.13 15.98 -3.93
C CYS A 117 -13.53 16.88 -2.85
N SER A 118 -12.35 17.47 -3.09
CA SER A 118 -11.60 18.26 -2.11
C SER A 118 -11.88 19.77 -2.18
N GLU A 119 -12.88 20.20 -2.96
CA GLU A 119 -13.27 21.61 -3.12
C GLU A 119 -12.06 22.51 -3.46
N ILE A 120 -11.19 22.05 -4.36
CA ILE A 120 -9.98 22.77 -4.76
C ILE A 120 -10.36 24.05 -5.52
N ASP A 121 -9.85 25.19 -5.05
CA ASP A 121 -10.14 26.50 -5.63
C ASP A 121 -9.30 26.76 -6.90
N PRO A 122 -9.91 27.28 -7.99
CA PRO A 122 -9.17 27.78 -9.14
C PRO A 122 -8.13 28.84 -8.76
N GLY A 123 -7.00 28.86 -9.47
CA GLY A 123 -5.88 29.79 -9.21
C GLY A 123 -5.02 29.43 -8.00
N SER A 124 -5.10 28.20 -7.51
CA SER A 124 -4.42 27.72 -6.30
C SER A 124 -3.51 26.52 -6.56
N SER A 125 -2.69 26.18 -5.57
CA SER A 125 -1.80 25.02 -5.60
C SER A 125 -1.88 24.23 -4.30
N TYR A 126 -1.84 22.91 -4.38
CA TYR A 126 -2.01 22.02 -3.23
C TYR A 126 -0.98 20.90 -3.24
N ASP A 127 -0.52 20.51 -2.05
CA ASP A 127 0.31 19.31 -1.89
C ASP A 127 -0.58 18.06 -1.94
N ILE A 128 -0.27 17.13 -2.83
CA ILE A 128 -0.96 15.85 -2.99
C ILE A 128 0.04 14.70 -2.83
N GLU A 129 -0.46 13.52 -2.50
CA GLU A 129 0.29 12.27 -2.50
C GLU A 129 -0.28 11.35 -3.56
N ILE A 130 0.62 10.67 -4.30
CA ILE A 130 0.23 9.75 -5.38
C ILE A 130 0.86 8.39 -5.11
N TRP A 131 0.06 7.34 -5.16
CA TRP A 131 0.51 5.96 -5.02
C TRP A 131 -0.31 5.00 -5.88
N TRP A 132 0.04 3.73 -5.79
CA TRP A 132 -0.64 2.65 -6.45
C TRP A 132 -0.83 1.47 -5.51
N TRP A 133 -2.01 0.88 -5.55
CA TRP A 133 -2.33 -0.43 -4.98
C TRP A 133 -2.75 -1.40 -6.09
N SER A 134 -2.34 -2.66 -5.99
CA SER A 134 -2.88 -3.70 -6.87
C SER A 134 -4.36 -3.94 -6.61
N ASP A 135 -5.15 -4.09 -7.68
CA ASP A 135 -6.59 -4.39 -7.61
C ASP A 135 -6.90 -5.71 -6.87
N THR A 136 -5.97 -6.66 -6.91
CA THR A 136 -6.11 -7.98 -6.28
C THR A 136 -4.85 -8.37 -5.54
N GLY A 137 -4.99 -9.08 -4.43
CA GLY A 137 -3.87 -9.75 -3.78
C GLY A 137 -3.25 -10.83 -4.66
N PHE A 138 -1.94 -11.05 -4.49
CA PHE A 138 -1.18 -12.12 -5.13
C PHE A 138 -0.89 -13.25 -4.14
N PRO A 139 -0.96 -14.52 -4.56
CA PRO A 139 -0.77 -15.65 -3.65
C PRO A 139 0.70 -15.92 -3.36
N TRP A 140 1.02 -16.10 -2.07
CA TRP A 140 2.34 -16.53 -1.59
C TRP A 140 2.19 -17.73 -0.65
N GLN A 141 2.98 -18.77 -0.88
CA GLN A 141 3.01 -19.94 0.00
C GLN A 141 3.99 -19.72 1.15
N PHE A 142 3.53 -19.94 2.38
CA PHE A 142 4.36 -19.94 3.58
C PHE A 142 5.15 -21.24 3.70
N VAL A 143 6.47 -21.15 3.72
CA VAL A 143 7.39 -22.29 3.74
C VAL A 143 8.27 -22.21 4.97
N VAL A 144 8.16 -23.21 5.84
CA VAL A 144 9.08 -23.43 6.97
C VAL A 144 10.22 -24.36 6.54
N GLU A 145 11.46 -23.95 6.77
CA GLU A 145 12.70 -24.69 6.52
C GLU A 145 13.51 -24.76 7.83
N GLY A 146 13.25 -25.78 8.65
CA GLY A 146 13.87 -25.93 9.97
C GLY A 146 13.39 -24.84 10.93
N ASP A 147 14.31 -23.98 11.38
CA ASP A 147 14.03 -22.89 12.32
C ASP A 147 13.73 -21.54 11.65
N ALA A 148 13.73 -21.49 10.31
CA ALA A 148 13.39 -20.33 9.52
C ALA A 148 12.09 -20.52 8.75
N ALA A 149 11.44 -19.42 8.39
CA ALA A 149 10.28 -19.42 7.50
C ALA A 149 10.37 -18.26 6.52
N LYS A 150 9.74 -18.44 5.35
CA LYS A 150 9.68 -17.46 4.26
C LYS A 150 8.42 -17.64 3.44
N PHE A 151 8.10 -16.66 2.63
CA PHE A 151 7.08 -16.71 1.60
C PHE A 151 7.70 -16.95 0.22
N VAL A 152 7.03 -17.78 -0.57
CA VAL A 152 7.39 -18.04 -1.97
C VAL A 152 6.21 -17.65 -2.85
N LYS A 153 6.41 -16.72 -3.78
CA LYS A 153 5.35 -16.26 -4.69
C LYS A 153 4.90 -17.43 -5.57
N LEU A 154 3.60 -17.65 -5.66
CA LEU A 154 3.02 -18.65 -6.56
C LEU A 154 2.77 -18.00 -7.93
N GLU A 155 3.58 -18.34 -8.92
CA GLU A 155 3.40 -17.84 -10.29
C GLU A 155 2.32 -18.66 -11.04
N GLY A 156 1.44 -17.97 -11.78
CA GLY A 156 0.49 -18.61 -12.71
C GLY A 156 -0.81 -19.12 -12.10
N VAL A 157 -1.15 -18.73 -10.87
CA VAL A 157 -2.46 -18.96 -10.28
C VAL A 157 -3.30 -17.70 -10.50
N ALA A 158 -4.17 -17.75 -11.51
CA ALA A 158 -5.15 -16.72 -11.85
C ALA A 158 -6.56 -17.16 -11.44
#